data_AF-A0A2D2M9Z6-F1
#
_entry.id   AF-A0A2D2M9Z6-F1
#
_cell.length_a   1.000
_cell.length_b   1.000
_cell.length_c   1.000
_cell.angle_alpha   90.00
_cell.angle_beta   90.00
_cell.angle_gamma   90.00
#
_symmetry.space_group_name_H-M   'P 1'
#
loop_
_entity.id
_entity.type
_entity.pdbx_description
1 polymer ?
#
loop_
_entity_poly.entity_id
_entity_poly.type
_entity_poly.pdbx_seq_one_letter_code
_entity_poly.pdbx_strand_id
1 'polypeptide(L)'
;MKFRSKVPASSLVQMPLPEPRRLSLKVALWLLDSPRLGDNRNIKHIAGRLLKQPARQGVVVAQSRLGQMLCRDCGNARDRRIGHELLRQAARAGDRRAQLEYGRLCAQPQFNAPEQARHWLEQAAGQGSQEAARLLKQLLER
;
A
#
# COMPACT_ATOMS: atom_id res chain seq x y z
N MET A 1 11.91 -23.68 -46.06
CA MET A 1 12.56 -22.89 -44.99
C MET A 1 12.00 -21.47 -44.97
N LYS A 2 11.16 -21.11 -44.00
CA LYS A 2 10.79 -19.71 -43.67
C LYS A 2 10.66 -19.63 -42.15
N PHE A 3 11.39 -18.68 -41.58
CA PHE A 3 11.79 -18.63 -40.17
C PHE A 3 10.61 -18.29 -39.24
N ARG A 4 10.52 -19.03 -38.13
CA ARG A 4 9.76 -18.64 -36.94
C ARG A 4 10.48 -17.48 -36.26
N SER A 5 9.95 -16.27 -36.37
CA SER A 5 10.45 -15.14 -35.59
C SER A 5 9.85 -15.17 -34.20
N LYS A 6 10.68 -15.59 -33.25
CA LYS A 6 10.49 -15.60 -31.81
C LYS A 6 10.44 -14.15 -31.32
N VAL A 7 9.30 -13.69 -30.80
CA VAL A 7 9.19 -12.38 -30.16
C VAL A 7 9.83 -12.48 -28.76
N PRO A 8 10.87 -11.70 -28.42
CA PRO A 8 11.39 -11.69 -27.06
C PRO A 8 10.50 -10.81 -26.16
N ALA A 9 10.24 -11.33 -24.97
CA ALA A 9 9.73 -10.58 -23.85
C ALA A 9 10.74 -9.50 -23.39
N SER A 10 10.22 -8.52 -22.64
CA SER A 10 10.94 -7.53 -21.83
C SER A 10 11.34 -6.24 -22.53
N SER A 11 10.51 -5.22 -22.34
CA SER A 11 10.94 -3.94 -21.76
C SER A 11 9.69 -3.19 -21.32
N LEU A 12 9.33 -3.36 -20.04
CA LEU A 12 8.42 -2.43 -19.35
C LEU A 12 9.14 -1.08 -19.32
N VAL A 13 8.94 -0.29 -20.38
CA VAL A 13 9.36 1.11 -20.43
C VAL A 13 8.64 1.78 -19.27
N GLN A 14 9.41 2.12 -18.23
CA GLN A 14 8.99 3.09 -17.23
C GLN A 14 8.81 4.43 -17.95
N MET A 15 7.62 4.64 -18.51
CA MET A 15 7.27 5.93 -19.07
C MET A 15 7.25 6.93 -17.91
N PRO A 16 8.04 8.02 -17.96
CA PRO A 16 7.91 9.08 -16.98
C PRO A 16 6.49 9.64 -17.08
N LEU A 17 5.76 9.59 -15.96
CA LEU A 17 4.37 10.03 -15.88
C LEU A 17 4.24 11.49 -16.35
N PRO A 18 3.23 11.85 -17.16
CA PRO A 18 3.03 13.23 -17.60
C PRO A 18 2.83 14.17 -16.40
N GLU A 19 3.57 15.28 -16.43
CA GLU A 19 3.81 16.30 -15.38
C GLU A 19 2.62 16.69 -14.47
N PRO A 20 1.34 16.86 -14.91
CA PRO A 20 0.25 17.20 -13.99
C PRO A 20 -0.10 16.07 -12.99
N ARG A 21 0.29 14.83 -13.29
CA ARG A 21 -0.04 13.64 -12.47
C ARG A 21 0.92 13.44 -11.30
N ARG A 22 2.09 14.08 -11.34
CA ARG A 22 3.07 14.07 -10.24
C ARG A 22 2.64 15.01 -9.11
N LEU A 23 1.94 16.09 -9.45
CA LEU A 23 1.46 17.08 -8.49
C LEU A 23 0.32 16.54 -7.64
N SER A 24 -0.65 15.84 -8.23
CA SER A 24 -1.78 15.27 -7.47
C SER A 24 -1.34 14.26 -6.41
N LEU A 25 -0.36 13.41 -6.73
CA LEU A 25 0.24 12.49 -5.75
C LEU A 25 0.93 13.24 -4.62
N LYS A 26 1.82 14.20 -4.95
CA LYS A 26 2.54 14.98 -3.93
C LYS A 26 1.59 15.74 -3.01
N VAL A 27 0.56 16.36 -3.57
CA VAL A 27 -0.48 17.07 -2.81
C VAL A 27 -1.23 16.09 -1.90
N ALA A 28 -1.63 14.92 -2.41
CA ALA A 28 -2.32 13.93 -1.58
C ALA A 28 -1.46 13.43 -0.42
N LEU A 29 -0.16 13.19 -0.66
CA LEU A 29 0.77 12.80 0.41
C LEU A 29 0.93 13.92 1.43
N TRP A 30 1.14 15.15 0.98
CA TRP A 30 1.27 16.31 1.85
C TRP A 30 0.03 16.53 2.73
N LEU A 31 -1.17 16.37 2.16
CA LEU A 31 -2.43 16.45 2.89
C LEU A 31 -2.55 15.39 4.00
N LEU A 32 -2.08 14.17 3.74
CA LEU A 32 -2.14 13.06 4.70
C LEU A 32 -1.04 13.11 5.76
N ASP A 33 0.15 13.55 5.40
CA ASP A 33 1.30 13.60 6.32
C ASP A 33 1.28 14.88 7.18
N SER A 34 0.41 15.85 6.88
CA SER A 34 0.21 17.07 7.69
C SER A 34 -0.58 16.78 8.98
N PRO A 35 0.00 16.93 10.19
CA PRO A 35 -0.64 16.50 11.45
C PRO A 35 -1.94 17.26 11.79
N ARG A 36 -2.12 18.48 11.28
CA ARG A 36 -3.34 19.28 11.50
C ARG A 36 -4.48 18.95 10.54
N LEU A 37 -4.16 18.34 9.39
CA LEU A 37 -5.09 18.13 8.28
C LEU A 37 -5.39 16.65 8.04
N GLY A 38 -4.44 15.77 8.36
CA GLY A 38 -4.49 14.34 8.07
C GLY A 38 -5.63 13.60 8.76
N ASP A 39 -6.08 14.07 9.93
CA ASP A 39 -7.21 13.47 10.65
C ASP A 39 -8.58 13.96 10.17
N ASN A 40 -8.64 15.05 9.41
CA ASN A 40 -9.91 15.61 8.95
C ASN A 40 -10.51 14.73 7.83
N ARG A 41 -11.73 14.24 8.05
CA ARG A 41 -12.46 13.38 7.10
C ARG A 41 -12.55 13.98 5.70
N ASN A 42 -12.73 15.29 5.58
CA ASN A 42 -12.81 15.97 4.29
C ASN A 42 -11.47 15.91 3.53
N ILE A 43 -10.37 16.14 4.24
CA ILE A 43 -9.02 16.08 3.69
C ILE A 43 -8.68 14.65 3.26
N LYS A 44 -9.00 13.66 4.10
CA LYS A 44 -8.88 12.24 3.73
C LYS A 44 -9.66 11.91 2.47
N HIS A 45 -10.90 12.40 2.35
CA HIS A 45 -11.70 12.16 1.14
C HIS A 45 -11.04 12.74 -0.12
N ILE A 46 -10.54 13.98 -0.04
CA ILE A 46 -9.82 14.64 -1.14
C ILE A 46 -8.54 13.88 -1.49
N ALA A 47 -7.71 13.57 -0.49
CA ALA A 47 -6.47 12.82 -0.69
C ALA A 47 -6.75 11.44 -1.31
N GLY A 48 -7.75 10.71 -0.82
CA GLY A 48 -8.17 9.44 -1.38
C GLY A 48 -8.57 9.56 -2.85
N ARG A 49 -9.32 10.61 -3.22
CA ARG A 49 -9.68 10.89 -4.62
C ARG A 49 -8.45 11.15 -5.49
N LEU A 50 -7.49 11.93 -4.99
CA LEU A 50 -6.23 12.20 -5.69
C LEU A 50 -5.35 10.95 -5.84
N LEU A 51 -5.40 10.01 -4.87
CA LEU A 51 -4.63 8.77 -4.88
C LEU A 51 -5.24 7.67 -5.76
N LYS A 52 -6.54 7.72 -6.09
CA LYS A 52 -7.21 6.68 -6.91
C LYS A 52 -6.53 6.44 -8.25
N GLN A 53 -6.19 7.51 -8.97
CA GLN A 53 -5.55 7.40 -10.28
C GLN A 53 -4.12 6.83 -10.19
N PRO A 54 -3.20 7.39 -9.38
CA PRO A 54 -1.85 6.84 -9.28
C PRO A 54 -1.85 5.41 -8.70
N ALA A 55 -2.76 5.06 -7.79
CA ALA A 55 -2.91 3.69 -7.30
C ALA A 55 -3.30 2.72 -8.42
N ARG A 56 -4.22 3.12 -9.33
CA ARG A 56 -4.58 2.35 -10.53
C ARG A 56 -3.43 2.21 -11.52
N GLN A 57 -2.53 3.17 -11.56
CA GLN A 57 -1.33 3.14 -12.40
C GLN A 57 -0.19 2.30 -11.80
N GLY A 58 -0.39 1.68 -10.64
CA GLY A 58 0.64 0.86 -10.00
C GLY A 58 1.67 1.66 -9.19
N VAL A 59 1.40 2.94 -8.88
CA VAL A 59 2.29 3.71 -8.01
C VAL A 59 2.20 3.15 -6.60
N VAL A 60 3.25 2.46 -6.18
CA VAL A 60 3.34 1.72 -4.91
C VAL A 60 2.95 2.57 -3.70
N VAL A 61 3.50 3.77 -3.58
CA VAL A 61 3.19 4.69 -2.47
C VAL A 61 1.71 5.09 -2.46
N ALA A 62 1.10 5.25 -3.64
CA ALA A 62 -0.32 5.60 -3.73
C ALA A 62 -1.22 4.43 -3.37
N GLN A 63 -0.86 3.21 -3.78
CA GLN A 63 -1.54 1.98 -3.38
C GLN A 63 -1.46 1.79 -1.87
N SER A 64 -0.28 1.98 -1.27
CA SER A 64 -0.05 1.92 0.18
C SER A 64 -0.95 2.90 0.93
N ARG A 65 -0.96 4.17 0.54
CA ARG A 65 -1.78 5.21 1.19
C ARG A 65 -3.28 5.00 1.00
N LEU A 66 -3.72 4.76 -0.23
CA LEU A 66 -5.14 4.53 -0.52
C LEU A 66 -5.63 3.26 0.18
N GLY A 67 -4.82 2.20 0.18
CA GLY A 67 -5.14 0.95 0.86
C GLY A 67 -5.30 1.14 2.36
N GLN A 68 -4.35 1.84 3.00
CA GLN A 68 -4.43 2.17 4.42
C GLN A 68 -5.73 2.93 4.77
N MET A 69 -6.10 3.91 3.95
CA MET A 69 -7.33 4.69 4.16
C MET A 69 -8.59 3.85 3.99
N LEU A 70 -8.66 3.02 2.94
CA LEU A 70 -9.82 2.14 2.71
C LEU A 70 -9.97 1.08 3.80
N CYS A 71 -8.87 0.65 4.43
CA CYS A 71 -8.92 -0.31 5.53
C CYS A 71 -9.32 0.32 6.87
N ARG A 72 -8.86 1.56 7.14
CA ARG A 72 -9.06 2.23 8.44
C ARG A 72 -10.31 3.10 8.49
N ASP A 73 -10.60 3.85 7.43
CA ASP A 73 -11.60 4.91 7.43
C ASP A 73 -12.93 4.51 6.72
N CYS A 74 -12.98 3.35 6.04
CA CYS A 74 -14.21 2.90 5.38
C CYS A 74 -14.98 1.85 6.21
N GLY A 75 -16.23 2.18 6.55
CA GLY A 75 -17.17 1.26 7.20
C GLY A 75 -17.68 0.13 6.30
N ASN A 76 -17.53 0.25 4.97
CA ASN A 76 -18.01 -0.72 4.01
C ASN A 76 -17.02 -1.88 3.80
N ALA A 77 -17.52 -3.12 3.86
CA ALA A 77 -16.72 -4.32 3.63
C ALA A 77 -16.11 -4.39 2.22
N ARG A 78 -16.80 -3.88 1.20
CA ARG A 78 -16.26 -3.84 -0.18
C ARG A 78 -15.01 -2.98 -0.27
N ASP A 79 -15.05 -1.80 0.33
CA ASP A 79 -13.93 -0.86 0.31
C ASP A 79 -12.74 -1.41 1.09
N ARG A 80 -12.98 -2.06 2.24
CA ARG A 80 -11.94 -2.77 2.99
C ARG A 80 -11.26 -3.86 2.17
N ARG A 81 -12.02 -4.66 1.40
CA ARG A 81 -11.44 -5.69 0.50
C ARG A 81 -10.54 -5.06 -0.57
N ILE A 82 -10.98 -3.96 -1.18
CA ILE A 82 -10.14 -3.22 -2.15
C ILE A 82 -8.88 -2.70 -1.46
N GLY A 83 -8.99 -2.16 -0.25
CA GLY A 83 -7.86 -1.69 0.54
C GLY A 83 -6.85 -2.79 0.84
N HIS A 84 -7.31 -3.99 1.19
CA HIS A 84 -6.44 -5.15 1.43
C HIS A 84 -5.64 -5.55 0.20
N GLU A 85 -6.29 -5.59 -0.98
CA GLU A 85 -5.59 -5.93 -2.22
C GLU A 85 -4.55 -4.86 -2.60
N LEU A 86 -4.87 -3.57 -2.41
CA LEU A 86 -3.91 -2.49 -2.65
C LEU A 86 -2.70 -2.57 -1.70
N LEU A 87 -2.94 -2.86 -0.41
CA LEU A 87 -1.87 -3.05 0.57
C LEU A 87 -1.03 -4.27 0.25
N ARG A 88 -1.65 -5.38 -0.18
CA ARG A 88 -0.94 -6.59 -0.60
C ARG A 88 0.00 -6.32 -1.78
N GLN A 89 -0.48 -5.59 -2.78
CA GLN A 89 0.32 -5.20 -3.95
C GLN A 89 1.49 -4.30 -3.55
N ALA A 90 1.24 -3.28 -2.74
CA ALA A 90 2.29 -2.37 -2.28
C ALA A 90 3.30 -3.07 -1.36
N ALA A 91 2.86 -3.99 -0.50
CA ALA A 91 3.72 -4.77 0.39
C ALA A 91 4.66 -5.69 -0.42
N ARG A 92 4.14 -6.34 -1.47
CA ARG A 92 4.92 -7.13 -2.42
C ARG A 92 5.94 -6.30 -3.20
N ALA A 93 5.62 -5.05 -3.47
CA ALA A 93 6.53 -4.10 -4.11
C ALA A 93 7.59 -3.51 -3.14
N GLY A 94 7.58 -3.92 -1.86
CA GLY A 94 8.60 -3.53 -0.88
C GLY A 94 8.25 -2.30 -0.04
N ASP A 95 7.05 -1.74 -0.14
CA ASP A 95 6.68 -0.55 0.63
C ASP A 95 6.58 -0.87 2.13
N ARG A 96 7.51 -0.32 2.92
CA ARG A 96 7.58 -0.50 4.37
C ARG A 96 6.25 -0.26 5.08
N ARG A 97 5.50 0.78 4.69
CA ARG A 97 4.22 1.11 5.32
C ARG A 97 3.15 0.08 4.95
N ALA A 98 3.08 -0.33 3.69
CA ALA A 98 2.15 -1.36 3.26
C ALA A 98 2.43 -2.71 3.91
N GLN A 99 3.71 -3.10 4.06
CA GLN A 99 4.10 -4.32 4.76
C GLN A 99 3.66 -4.30 6.23
N LEU A 100 3.85 -3.18 6.92
CA LEU A 100 3.35 -2.98 8.29
C LEU A 100 1.81 -3.12 8.36
N GLU A 101 1.08 -2.39 7.51
CA GLU A 101 -0.39 -2.43 7.53
C GLU A 101 -0.94 -3.80 7.14
N TYR A 102 -0.38 -4.43 6.11
CA TYR A 102 -0.80 -5.75 5.66
C TYR A 102 -0.47 -6.82 6.71
N GLY A 103 0.70 -6.74 7.35
CA GLY A 103 1.05 -7.60 8.47
C GLY A 103 0.09 -7.44 9.65
N ARG A 104 -0.27 -6.19 10.00
CA ARG A 104 -1.29 -5.90 11.03
C ARG A 104 -2.65 -6.49 10.67
N LEU A 105 -3.05 -6.43 9.40
CA LEU A 105 -4.29 -7.02 8.92
C LEU A 105 -4.24 -8.54 9.06
N CYS A 106 -3.20 -9.21 8.58
CA CYS A 106 -3.03 -10.66 8.71
C CYS A 106 -3.03 -11.14 10.17
N ALA A 107 -2.56 -10.30 11.10
CA ALA A 107 -2.56 -10.59 12.54
C ALA A 107 -3.96 -10.52 13.18
N GLN A 108 -4.95 -9.96 12.49
CA GLN A 108 -6.32 -9.90 13.00
C GLN A 108 -6.94 -11.30 13.02
N PRO A 109 -7.73 -11.63 14.06
CA PRO A 109 -8.35 -12.96 14.20
C PRO A 109 -9.26 -13.32 13.03
N GLN A 110 -9.78 -12.33 12.29
CA GLN A 110 -10.62 -12.54 11.12
C GLN A 110 -9.89 -13.21 9.93
N PHE A 111 -8.56 -13.05 9.84
CA PHE A 111 -7.76 -13.64 8.75
C PHE A 111 -7.03 -14.92 9.18
N ASN A 112 -6.84 -15.10 10.49
CA ASN A 112 -6.20 -16.27 11.08
C ASN A 112 -4.91 -16.71 10.36
N ALA A 113 -4.07 -15.75 9.98
CA ALA A 113 -2.85 -15.98 9.20
C ALA A 113 -1.61 -15.43 9.94
N PRO A 114 -1.26 -15.97 11.12
CA PRO A 114 -0.16 -15.46 11.94
C PRO A 114 1.19 -15.57 11.24
N GLU A 115 1.42 -16.61 10.44
CA GLU A 115 2.65 -16.78 9.66
C GLU A 115 2.84 -15.68 8.62
N GLN A 116 1.78 -15.32 7.90
CA GLN A 116 1.82 -14.22 6.93
C GLN A 116 2.04 -12.90 7.65
N ALA A 117 1.35 -12.68 8.78
CA ALA A 117 1.55 -11.49 9.59
C ALA A 117 3.02 -11.35 10.02
N ARG A 118 3.60 -12.43 10.55
CA ARG A 118 5.01 -12.50 10.94
C ARG A 118 5.93 -12.14 9.77
N HIS A 119 5.75 -12.78 8.62
CA HIS A 119 6.57 -12.54 7.43
C HIS A 119 6.57 -11.05 7.02
N TRP A 120 5.39 -10.44 6.89
CA TRP A 120 5.30 -9.03 6.48
C TRP A 120 5.82 -8.06 7.54
N LEU A 121 5.59 -8.36 8.82
CA LEU A 121 6.12 -7.55 9.93
C LEU A 121 7.64 -7.65 10.04
N GLU A 122 8.23 -8.82 9.82
CA GLU A 122 9.69 -9.00 9.75
C GLU A 122 10.31 -8.17 8.62
N GLN A 123 9.70 -8.20 7.43
CA GLN A 123 10.15 -7.37 6.29
C GLN A 123 10.10 -5.87 6.62
N ALA A 124 8.99 -5.40 7.20
CA ALA A 124 8.86 -4.00 7.58
C ALA A 124 9.84 -3.60 8.70
N ALA A 125 10.07 -4.49 9.68
CA ALA A 125 11.02 -4.28 10.76
C ALA A 125 12.46 -4.22 10.25
N GLY A 126 12.83 -5.09 9.31
CA GLY A 126 14.13 -5.08 8.62
C GLY A 126 14.40 -3.77 7.86
N GLN A 127 13.34 -3.09 7.40
CA GLN A 127 13.41 -1.76 6.80
C GLN A 127 13.36 -0.60 7.82
N GLY A 128 13.52 -0.89 9.11
CA GLY A 128 13.55 0.10 10.19
C GLY A 128 12.19 0.55 10.71
N SER A 129 11.11 -0.19 10.45
CA SER A 129 9.79 0.10 11.04
C SER A 129 9.75 -0.33 12.51
N GLN A 130 9.89 0.62 13.43
CA GLN A 130 9.80 0.35 14.87
C GLN A 130 8.42 -0.18 15.27
N GLU A 131 7.35 0.32 14.62
CA GLU A 131 5.99 -0.19 14.83
C GLU A 131 5.86 -1.66 14.42
N ALA A 132 6.49 -2.06 13.31
CA ALA A 132 6.46 -3.45 12.87
C ALA A 132 7.19 -4.36 13.86
N ALA A 133 8.36 -3.94 14.34
CA ALA A 133 9.12 -4.69 15.34
C ALA A 133 8.31 -4.89 16.65
N ARG A 134 7.59 -3.86 17.10
CA ARG A 134 6.71 -3.95 18.28
C ARG A 134 5.57 -4.94 18.06
N LEU A 135 4.87 -4.84 16.92
CA LEU A 135 3.78 -5.76 16.58
C LEU A 135 4.27 -7.20 16.41
N LEU A 136 5.43 -7.38 15.80
CA LEU A 136 6.07 -8.68 15.65
C LEU A 136 6.36 -9.31 17.01
N LYS A 137 6.93 -8.53 17.94
CA LYS A 137 7.19 -8.99 19.31
C LYS A 137 5.90 -9.40 20.01
N GLN A 138 4.85 -8.58 19.94
CA GLN A 138 3.53 -8.92 20.49
C GLN A 138 2.92 -10.18 19.88
N LEU A 139 3.19 -10.46 18.61
CA LEU A 139 2.70 -11.66 17.93
C LEU A 139 3.45 -12.92 18.38
N LEU A 140 4.73 -12.80 18.71
CA LEU A 140 5.56 -13.91 19.22
C LEU A 140 5.34 -14.19 20.71
N GLU A 141 4.89 -13.19 21.46
CA GLU A 141 4.61 -13.29 22.91
C GLU A 141 3.18 -13.78 23.23
N ARG A 142 2.33 -14.01 22.21
CA ARG A 142 0.98 -14.56 22.35
C ARG A 142 0.97 -16.07 22.13
#